data_AF-A0A1A2YTI4-F1
#
_entry.id   AF-A0A1A2YTI4-F1
#
_cell.length_a   1.000
_cell.length_b   1.000
_cell.length_c   1.000
_cell.angle_alpha   90.00
_cell.angle_beta   90.00
_cell.angle_gamma   90.00
#
_symmetry.space_group_name_H-M   'P 1'
#
loop_
_entity.id
_entity.type
_entity.pdbx_description
1 polymer ?
#
loop_
_entity_poly.entity_id
_entity_poly.type
_entity_poly.pdbx_seq_one_letter_code
_entity_poly.pdbx_strand_id
1 'polypeptide(L)'
;MGVFEPLEVDPVDLRISANHMSVHHNNLRAAHATADSDIEGAQVGWVGASVAALRAKLAEWQSTTEQLCGSIADHEQAFRVAGSQYRAVDGQSADNINDQT
;
A
#
# COMPACT_ATOMS: atom_id res chain seq x y z
N MET A 1 -33.49 -2.56 -17.28
CA MET A 1 -32.46 -3.61 -17.29
C MET A 1 -31.14 -2.90 -17.52
N GLY A 2 -30.32 -2.73 -16.49
CA GLY A 2 -29.06 -2.00 -16.61
C GLY A 2 -28.05 -2.84 -17.38
N VAL A 3 -27.47 -2.27 -18.44
CA VAL A 3 -26.38 -2.89 -19.18
C VAL A 3 -25.16 -2.81 -18.26
N PHE A 4 -24.65 -3.95 -17.79
CA PHE A 4 -23.36 -3.97 -17.12
C PHE A 4 -22.30 -3.77 -18.19
N GLU A 5 -21.65 -2.62 -18.14
CA GLU A 5 -20.48 -2.37 -18.97
C GLU A 5 -19.34 -3.26 -18.46
N PRO A 6 -18.76 -4.13 -19.30
CA PRO A 6 -17.69 -5.03 -18.87
C PRO A 6 -16.50 -4.21 -18.36
N LEU A 7 -16.03 -4.55 -17.17
CA LEU A 7 -14.81 -3.97 -16.62
C LEU A 7 -13.63 -4.51 -17.43
N GLU A 8 -13.10 -3.71 -18.35
CA GLU A 8 -11.86 -4.00 -19.07
C GLU A 8 -10.69 -3.64 -18.15
N VAL A 9 -9.99 -4.65 -17.63
CA VAL A 9 -8.89 -4.47 -16.68
C VAL A 9 -7.61 -5.04 -17.28
N ASP A 10 -6.62 -4.17 -17.51
CA ASP A 10 -5.30 -4.60 -17.97
C ASP A 10 -4.46 -5.15 -16.79
N PRO A 11 -4.06 -6.43 -16.81
CA PRO A 11 -3.20 -7.02 -15.77
C PRO A 11 -1.81 -6.37 -15.68
N VAL A 12 -1.33 -5.74 -16.75
CA VAL A 12 -0.07 -4.98 -16.79
C VAL A 12 -0.20 -3.72 -15.95
N ASP A 13 -1.29 -2.97 -16.11
CA ASP A 13 -1.56 -1.76 -15.34
C ASP A 13 -1.74 -2.06 -13.85
N LEU A 14 -2.38 -3.19 -13.51
CA LEU A 14 -2.46 -3.66 -12.12
C LEU A 14 -1.09 -3.92 -11.51
N ARG A 15 -0.18 -4.54 -12.28
CA ARG A 15 1.20 -4.79 -11.82
C ARG A 15 2.01 -3.49 -11.67
N ILE A 16 1.88 -2.56 -12.62
CA ILE A 16 2.53 -1.25 -12.54
C ILE A 16 2.04 -0.50 -11.31
N SER A 17 0.72 -0.52 -11.07
CA SER A 17 0.10 0.10 -9.89
C SER A 17 0.65 -0.52 -8.60
N ALA A 18 0.71 -1.84 -8.49
CA ALA A 18 1.31 -2.51 -7.33
C ALA A 18 2.78 -2.10 -7.10
N ASN A 19 3.58 -1.99 -8.16
CA ASN A 19 4.97 -1.52 -8.04
C ASN A 19 5.05 -0.07 -7.55
N HIS A 20 4.19 0.82 -8.05
CA HIS A 20 4.13 2.20 -7.58
C HIS A 20 3.74 2.27 -6.09
N MET A 21 2.77 1.45 -5.67
CA MET A 21 2.40 1.35 -4.26
C MET A 21 3.57 0.89 -3.39
N SER A 22 4.36 -0.09 -3.85
CA SER A 22 5.57 -0.54 -3.15
C SER A 22 6.62 0.57 -3.01
N VAL A 23 6.81 1.39 -4.05
CA VAL A 23 7.70 2.56 -3.99
C VAL A 23 7.18 3.60 -2.99
N HIS A 24 5.90 3.94 -3.05
CA HIS A 24 5.28 4.90 -2.12
C HIS A 24 5.34 4.40 -0.67
N HIS A 25 5.10 3.11 -0.43
CA HIS A 25 5.23 2.47 0.87
C HIS A 25 6.64 2.66 1.43
N ASN A 26 7.67 2.35 0.65
CA ASN A 26 9.06 2.50 1.06
C ASN A 26 9.42 3.96 1.37
N ASN A 27 8.97 4.90 0.55
CA ASN A 27 9.21 6.33 0.75
C ASN A 27 8.53 6.85 2.01
N LEU A 28 7.26 6.48 2.25
CA LEU A 28 6.52 6.86 3.45
C LEU A 28 7.24 6.34 4.70
N ARG A 29 7.59 5.05 4.71
CA ARG A 29 8.28 4.42 5.84
C ARG A 29 9.63 5.09 6.13
N ALA A 30 10.41 5.41 5.10
CA ALA A 30 11.71 6.06 5.26
C ALA A 30 11.58 7.50 5.80
N ALA A 31 10.62 8.27 5.28
CA ALA A 31 10.38 9.64 5.73
C ALA A 31 9.95 9.68 7.21
N HIS A 32 9.03 8.79 7.61
CA HIS A 32 8.58 8.71 8.99
C HIS A 32 9.68 8.20 9.94
N ALA A 33 10.46 7.19 9.55
CA ALA A 33 11.59 6.75 10.36
C ALA A 33 12.64 7.86 10.58
N THR A 34 12.85 8.72 9.58
CA THR A 34 13.72 9.90 9.71
C THR A 34 13.14 10.89 10.71
N ALA A 35 11.84 11.22 10.57
CA ALA A 35 11.16 12.13 11.47
C ALA A 35 11.15 11.61 12.93
N ASP A 36 10.90 10.32 13.13
CA ASP A 36 10.93 9.69 14.45
C ASP A 36 12.33 9.81 15.08
N SER A 37 13.39 9.52 14.31
CA SER A 37 14.77 9.68 14.77
C SER A 37 15.11 11.12 15.14
N ASP A 38 14.65 12.11 14.37
CA ASP A 38 14.87 13.52 14.65
C ASP A 38 14.15 13.94 15.95
N ILE A 39 12.91 13.48 16.15
CA ILE A 39 12.12 13.74 17.37
C ILE A 39 12.77 13.08 18.58
N GLU A 40 13.20 11.82 18.46
CA GLU A 40 13.91 11.08 19.51
C GLU A 40 15.22 11.78 19.89
N GLY A 41 16.00 12.23 18.92
CA GLY A 41 17.22 13.02 19.15
C GLY A 41 16.96 14.34 19.87
N ALA A 42 15.82 14.99 19.59
CA ALA A 42 15.42 16.21 20.26
C ALA A 42 14.91 16.01 21.70
N GLN A 43 14.59 14.77 22.12
CA GLN A 43 14.01 14.50 23.45
C GLN A 43 14.88 14.95 24.60
N VAL A 44 16.21 14.90 24.45
CA VAL A 44 17.16 15.36 25.47
C VAL A 44 16.98 16.86 25.78
N GLY A 45 16.47 17.64 24.83
CA GLY A 45 16.18 19.06 24.99
C GLY A 45 14.79 19.38 25.55
N TRP A 46 13.90 18.39 25.70
CA TRP A 46 12.56 18.63 26.20
C TRP A 46 12.56 18.83 27.72
N VAL A 47 12.15 20.01 28.16
CA VAL A 47 12.10 20.38 29.58
C VAL A 47 10.68 20.78 29.98
N GLY A 48 10.30 20.46 31.22
CA GLY A 48 9.02 20.86 31.80
C GLY A 48 7.83 19.96 31.42
N ALA A 49 6.62 20.48 31.66
CA ALA A 49 5.37 19.71 31.62
C ALA A 49 5.00 19.16 30.23
N SER A 50 5.57 19.71 29.15
CA SER A 50 5.23 19.32 27.78
C SER A 50 5.87 18.02 27.32
N VAL A 51 6.86 17.48 28.05
CA VAL A 51 7.56 16.23 27.69
C VAL A 51 6.58 15.06 27.52
N ALA A 52 5.64 14.90 28.45
CA ALA A 52 4.66 13.81 28.40
C ALA A 52 3.73 13.93 27.19
N ALA A 53 3.29 15.16 26.87
CA ALA A 53 2.44 15.43 25.72
C ALA A 53 3.17 15.16 24.39
N LEU A 54 4.43 15.58 24.26
CA LEU A 54 5.24 15.35 23.06
C LEU A 54 5.53 13.86 22.86
N ARG A 55 5.84 13.11 23.93
CA ARG A 55 5.99 11.66 23.86
C ARG A 55 4.71 10.95 23.45
N ALA A 56 3.57 11.36 23.99
CA ALA A 56 2.28 10.82 23.59
C ALA A 56 1.98 11.07 22.11
N LYS A 57 2.31 12.27 21.61
CA LYS A 57 2.15 12.59 20.18
C LYS A 57 3.08 11.81 19.26
N LEU A 58 4.33 11.59 19.66
CA LEU A 58 5.24 10.71 18.93
C LEU A 58 4.67 9.29 18.82
N ALA A 59 4.19 8.71 19.94
CA ALA A 59 3.59 7.37 19.93
C ALA A 59 2.34 7.28 19.02
N GLU A 60 1.49 8.31 19.01
CA GLU A 60 0.33 8.40 18.12
C GLU A 60 0.75 8.44 16.64
N TRP A 61 1.79 9.19 16.30
CA TRP A 61 2.33 9.27 14.94
C TRP A 61 2.97 7.96 14.49
N GLN A 62 3.73 7.29 15.36
CA GLN A 62 4.30 5.97 15.10
C GLN A 62 3.20 4.96 14.79
N SER A 63 2.16 4.90 15.64
CA SER A 63 1.00 4.01 15.42
C SER A 63 0.26 4.32 14.11
N THR A 64 0.09 5.59 13.78
CA THR A 64 -0.56 6.00 12.52
C THR A 64 0.28 5.57 11.30
N THR A 65 1.60 5.70 11.39
CA THR A 65 2.53 5.30 10.33
C THR A 65 2.43 3.80 10.06
N GLU A 66 2.40 2.98 11.12
CA GLU A 66 2.24 1.53 11.01
C GLU A 66 0.92 1.15 10.32
N GLN A 67 -0.18 1.80 10.70
CA GLN A 67 -1.50 1.57 10.08
C GLN A 67 -1.51 1.91 8.59
N LEU A 68 -0.90 3.05 8.21
CA LEU A 68 -0.79 3.45 6.80
C LEU A 68 0.10 2.49 6.00
N CYS A 69 1.24 2.07 6.56
CA CYS A 69 2.13 1.10 5.91
C CYS A 69 1.42 -0.25 5.69
N GLY A 70 0.70 -0.74 6.71
CA GLY A 70 -0.11 -1.96 6.60
C GLY A 70 -1.18 -1.83 5.51
N SER A 71 -1.93 -0.74 5.50
CA SER A 71 -2.96 -0.48 4.49
C SER A 71 -2.39 -0.45 3.07
N ILE A 72 -1.22 0.16 2.85
CA ILE A 72 -0.59 0.19 1.52
C ILE A 72 -0.12 -1.22 1.11
N ALA A 73 0.44 -1.99 2.04
CA ALA A 73 0.86 -3.37 1.78
C ALA A 73 -0.33 -4.28 1.42
N ASP A 74 -1.46 -4.13 2.11
CA ASP A 74 -2.69 -4.88 1.83
C ASP A 74 -3.22 -4.58 0.43
N HIS A 75 -3.24 -3.31 0.03
CA HIS A 75 -3.63 -2.91 -1.32
C HIS A 75 -2.64 -3.40 -2.38
N GLU A 76 -1.32 -3.33 -2.13
CA GLU A 76 -0.31 -3.89 -3.05
C GLU A 76 -0.61 -5.37 -3.32
N GLN A 77 -0.87 -6.14 -2.26
CA GLN A 77 -1.19 -7.55 -2.37
C GLN A 77 -2.50 -7.78 -3.12
N ALA A 78 -3.54 -6.99 -2.86
CA ALA A 78 -4.81 -7.08 -3.56
C ALA A 78 -4.65 -6.85 -5.07
N PHE A 79 -3.86 -5.85 -5.49
CA PHE A 79 -3.57 -5.60 -6.90
C PHE A 79 -2.80 -6.75 -7.56
N ARG A 80 -1.82 -7.32 -6.86
CA ARG A 80 -1.07 -8.50 -7.34
C ARG A 80 -1.98 -9.71 -7.53
N VAL A 81 -2.86 -9.97 -6.56
CA VAL A 81 -3.84 -11.07 -6.62
C VAL A 81 -4.81 -10.84 -7.77
N ALA A 82 -5.41 -9.65 -7.89
CA ALA A 82 -6.31 -9.32 -8.99
C ALA A 82 -5.64 -9.53 -10.36
N GLY A 83 -4.41 -9.01 -10.54
CA GLY A 83 -3.67 -9.20 -11.79
C GLY A 83 -3.37 -10.67 -12.11
N SER A 84 -3.16 -11.51 -11.09
CA SER A 84 -3.00 -12.97 -11.29
C SER A 84 -4.30 -13.65 -11.72
N GLN A 85 -5.44 -13.23 -11.15
CA GLN A 85 -6.76 -13.80 -11.46
C GLN A 85 -7.19 -13.43 -12.88
N TYR A 86 -7.02 -12.18 -13.30
CA TYR A 86 -7.32 -11.77 -14.68
C TYR A 86 -6.51 -12.57 -15.70
N ARG A 87 -5.19 -12.76 -15.49
CA ARG A 87 -4.37 -13.59 -16.39
C ARG A 87 -4.84 -15.05 -16.45
N ALA A 88 -5.31 -15.61 -15.34
CA ALA A 88 -5.80 -16.99 -15.31
C ALA A 88 -7.12 -17.15 -16.08
N VAL A 89 -8.04 -16.19 -15.94
CA VAL A 89 -9.32 -16.18 -16.67
C VAL A 89 -9.10 -15.98 -18.16
N ASP A 90 -8.22 -15.06 -18.56
CA ASP A 90 -7.87 -14.84 -19.97
C ASP A 90 -7.23 -16.08 -20.60
N GLY A 91 -6.29 -16.72 -19.88
CA GLY A 91 -5.66 -17.96 -20.33
C GLY A 91 -6.66 -19.10 -20.54
N GLN A 92 -7.53 -19.35 -19.57
CA GLN A 92 -8.59 -20.37 -19.69
C GLN A 92 -9.56 -20.06 -20.85
N SER A 93 -9.88 -18.79 -21.08
CA SER A 93 -10.75 -18.39 -22.18
C SER A 93 -10.08 -18.62 -23.54
N ALA A 94 -8.78 -18.33 -23.67
CA ALA A 94 -8.01 -18.58 -24.88
C ALA A 94 -7.89 -20.07 -25.19
N ASP A 95 -7.62 -20.91 -24.19
CA ASP A 95 -7.53 -22.37 -24.34
C ASP A 95 -8.86 -22.96 -24.80
N ASN A 96 -9.98 -22.54 -24.18
CA ASN A 96 -11.33 -23.00 -24.58
C ASN A 96 -11.70 -22.59 -26.02
N ILE A 97 -11.25 -21.44 -26.51
CA ILE A 97 -11.47 -21.01 -27.90
C ILE A 97 -10.65 -21.87 -28.86
N ASN A 98 -9.40 -22.18 -28.51
CA ASN A 98 -8.50 -22.97 -29.35
C ASN A 98 -8.90 -24.46 -29.41
N ASP A 99 -9.55 -24.98 -28.36
CA ASP A 99 -10.07 -26.35 -28.32
C ASP A 99 -11.40 -26.53 -29.09
N GLN A 100 -12.07 -25.42 -29.47
CA GLN A 100 -13.32 -25.44 -30.26
C GLN A 100 -13.11 -25.28 -31.78
N THR A 101 -11.86 -25.17 -32.25
CA THR A 101 -11.49 -25.05 -33.67
C THR A 101 -10.71 -26.26 -34.17
#